data_AF-A0A6A6QR18-F1
#
_entry.id   AF-A0A6A6QR18-F1
#
_cell.length_a   1.000
_cell.length_b   1.000
_cell.length_c   1.000
_cell.angle_alpha   90.00
_cell.angle_beta   90.00
_cell.angle_gamma   90.00
#
_symmetry.space_group_name_H-M   'P 1'
#
loop_
_entity.id
_entity.type
_entity.pdbx_description
1 polymer ?
#
loop_
_entity_poly.entity_id
_entity_poly.type
_entity_poly.pdbx_seq_one_letter_code
_entity_poly.pdbx_strand_id
1 'polypeptide(L)'
;MAASHYRGASLPETELSSWAASFAVALRFADGEYGPRGRHPHLAVFDTQALGNGVEVWHAPQLIGRGDHEYLAHGLISGEGYKAVAVADLEKAALRELRDGELAQEEVFAGSKSVARLFGEAFAMPVALALVTWVPRESWTGVVAILVEGAVAAGRWEEVERQGTLMRELTDYGHGRSVRQREFGERAEERERARVEEARVRESGDGDCEGIVEMEVKKKKSGKKGDDKGSGYDDAAKEYREP
;
A
#
# COMPACT_ATOMS: atom_id res chain seq x y z
N MET A 1 12.16 -18.26 -12.60
CA MET A 1 10.80 -17.88 -13.01
C MET A 1 10.55 -16.39 -12.86
N ALA A 2 10.48 -15.81 -11.66
CA ALA A 2 10.17 -14.39 -11.47
C ALA A 2 11.04 -13.43 -12.33
N ALA A 3 12.37 -13.54 -12.28
CA ALA A 3 13.25 -12.69 -13.11
C ALA A 3 13.00 -12.83 -14.62
N SER A 4 12.58 -14.00 -15.09
CA SER A 4 12.22 -14.25 -16.49
C SER A 4 10.84 -13.68 -16.83
N HIS A 5 9.86 -13.74 -15.91
CA HIS A 5 8.55 -13.07 -16.04
C HIS A 5 8.70 -11.55 -16.16
N TYR A 6 9.58 -10.93 -15.38
CA TYR A 6 9.76 -9.47 -15.44
C TYR A 6 10.64 -9.00 -16.61
N ARG A 7 11.43 -9.89 -17.23
CA ARG A 7 12.41 -9.53 -18.27
C ARG A 7 12.14 -10.16 -19.63
N GLY A 8 11.07 -10.95 -19.77
CA GLY A 8 10.71 -11.66 -21.00
C GLY A 8 11.74 -12.69 -21.47
N ALA A 9 12.47 -13.31 -20.54
CA ALA A 9 13.41 -14.39 -20.86
C ALA A 9 12.69 -15.74 -20.97
N SER A 10 13.21 -16.67 -21.78
CA SER A 10 12.65 -18.04 -21.87
C SER A 10 12.62 -18.70 -20.49
N LEU A 11 11.42 -19.02 -20.03
CA LEU A 11 11.21 -19.72 -18.76
C LEU A 11 11.68 -21.18 -18.92
N PRO A 12 12.36 -21.78 -17.93
CA PRO A 12 12.41 -23.24 -17.85
C PRO A 12 10.97 -23.76 -17.79
N GLU A 13 10.69 -24.85 -18.49
CA GLU A 13 9.38 -25.50 -18.38
C GLU A 13 9.21 -26.00 -16.95
N THR A 14 8.24 -25.44 -16.24
CA THR A 14 7.88 -25.87 -14.89
C THR A 14 6.40 -26.22 -14.87
N GLU A 15 6.03 -27.17 -14.02
CA GLU A 15 4.62 -27.48 -13.74
C GLU A 15 3.93 -26.41 -12.88
N LEU A 16 4.69 -25.40 -12.44
CA LEU A 16 4.21 -24.29 -11.63
C LEU A 16 3.75 -23.13 -12.51
N SER A 17 2.65 -22.51 -12.12
CA SER A 17 2.18 -21.23 -12.63
C SER A 17 2.48 -20.12 -11.61
N SER A 18 2.98 -18.99 -12.09
CA SER A 18 3.27 -17.79 -11.28
C SER A 18 2.09 -16.83 -11.28
N TRP A 19 1.74 -16.32 -10.10
CA TRP A 19 0.59 -15.47 -9.87
C TRP A 19 0.94 -14.24 -9.05
N ALA A 20 0.56 -13.07 -9.55
CA ALA A 20 0.76 -11.81 -8.84
C ALA A 20 -0.33 -11.60 -7.78
N ALA A 21 0.06 -11.13 -6.59
CA ALA A 21 -0.91 -10.68 -5.59
C ALA A 21 -1.54 -9.31 -5.91
N SER A 22 -1.07 -8.64 -6.97
CA SER A 22 -1.44 -7.27 -7.34
C SER A 22 -2.02 -7.22 -8.74
N PHE A 23 -3.22 -6.63 -8.83
CA PHE A 23 -3.91 -6.37 -10.09
C PHE A 23 -3.06 -5.51 -11.04
N ALA A 24 -2.37 -4.50 -10.49
CA ALA A 24 -1.51 -3.60 -11.24
C ALA A 24 -0.31 -4.33 -11.89
N VAL A 25 0.29 -5.30 -11.17
CA VAL A 25 1.40 -6.11 -11.70
C VAL A 25 0.91 -7.02 -12.83
N ALA A 26 -0.25 -7.67 -12.64
CA ALA A 26 -0.84 -8.54 -13.65
C ALA A 26 -1.16 -7.79 -14.96
N LEU A 27 -1.70 -6.56 -14.87
CA LEU A 27 -1.99 -5.74 -16.04
C LEU A 27 -0.72 -5.23 -16.74
N ARG A 28 0.29 -4.79 -15.98
CA ARG A 28 1.59 -4.42 -16.57
C ARG A 28 2.23 -5.57 -17.35
N PHE A 29 2.10 -6.80 -16.84
CA PHE A 29 2.56 -7.99 -17.54
C PHE A 29 1.76 -8.23 -18.83
N ALA A 30 0.43 -8.09 -18.79
CA ALA A 30 -0.43 -8.21 -19.97
C ALA A 30 -0.05 -7.18 -21.06
N ASP A 31 0.19 -5.92 -20.68
CA ASP A 31 0.57 -4.85 -21.61
C ASP A 31 1.95 -5.10 -22.25
N GLY A 32 2.95 -5.48 -21.44
CA GLY A 32 4.34 -5.63 -21.89
C GLY A 32 4.63 -6.86 -22.75
N GLU A 33 4.12 -8.04 -22.38
CA GLU A 33 4.42 -9.30 -23.06
C GLU A 33 3.53 -9.56 -24.28
N TYR A 34 2.28 -9.06 -24.26
CA TYR A 34 1.24 -9.49 -25.20
C TYR A 34 0.72 -8.38 -26.11
N GLY A 35 0.84 -7.10 -25.71
CA GLY A 35 0.41 -5.94 -26.50
C GLY A 35 1.01 -5.89 -27.92
N PRO A 36 2.34 -6.06 -28.11
CA PRO A 36 2.97 -5.96 -29.43
C PRO A 36 2.77 -7.17 -30.34
N ARG A 37 2.31 -8.31 -29.82
CA ARG A 37 2.31 -9.62 -30.51
C ARG A 37 0.96 -10.03 -31.09
N GLY A 38 -0.04 -9.12 -31.08
CA GLY A 38 -1.39 -9.42 -31.56
C GLY A 38 -2.08 -10.54 -30.77
N ARG A 39 -1.66 -10.78 -29.53
CA ARG A 39 -2.28 -11.76 -28.64
C ARG A 39 -3.41 -11.09 -27.86
N HIS A 40 -4.41 -11.87 -27.48
CA HIS A 40 -5.55 -11.42 -26.69
C HIS A 40 -5.37 -11.88 -25.23
N PRO A 41 -4.68 -11.10 -24.38
CA PRO A 41 -4.44 -11.50 -23.01
C PRO A 41 -5.75 -11.60 -22.23
N HIS A 42 -5.75 -12.50 -21.25
CA HIS A 42 -6.82 -12.61 -20.27
C HIS A 42 -6.24 -12.28 -18.91
N LEU A 43 -7.04 -11.62 -18.08
CA LEU A 43 -6.75 -11.46 -16.67
C LEU A 43 -7.53 -12.51 -15.90
N ALA A 44 -6.83 -13.27 -15.08
CA ALA A 44 -7.42 -14.33 -14.26
C ALA A 44 -7.28 -14.01 -12.77
N VAL A 45 -8.29 -14.43 -12.00
CA VAL A 45 -8.32 -14.39 -10.54
C VAL A 45 -8.75 -15.75 -10.03
N PHE A 46 -8.28 -16.13 -8.85
CA PHE A 46 -8.77 -17.31 -8.17
C PHE A 46 -8.82 -17.11 -6.66
N ASP A 47 -9.71 -17.85 -6.01
CA ASP A 47 -9.85 -17.91 -4.56
C ASP A 47 -9.13 -19.16 -4.05
N THR A 48 -8.03 -18.96 -3.33
CA THR A 48 -7.23 -20.04 -2.73
C THR A 48 -8.03 -21.03 -1.87
N GLN A 49 -9.18 -20.61 -1.32
CA GLN A 49 -10.02 -21.44 -0.45
C GLN A 49 -11.11 -22.20 -1.22
N ALA A 50 -11.34 -21.87 -2.49
CA ALA A 50 -12.41 -22.45 -3.33
C ALA A 50 -11.87 -23.11 -4.62
N LEU A 51 -10.56 -23.37 -4.69
CA LEU A 51 -9.96 -24.11 -5.79
C LEU A 51 -10.36 -25.59 -5.75
N GLY A 52 -10.43 -26.21 -6.93
CA GLY A 52 -10.71 -27.64 -7.06
C GLY A 52 -9.66 -28.52 -6.38
N ASN A 53 -10.03 -29.77 -6.09
CA ASN A 53 -9.14 -30.76 -5.48
C ASN A 53 -7.84 -30.92 -6.30
N GLY A 54 -6.69 -30.88 -5.63
CA GLY A 54 -5.38 -31.12 -6.25
C GLY A 54 -4.68 -29.88 -6.79
N VAL A 55 -5.16 -28.67 -6.50
CA VAL A 55 -4.39 -27.44 -6.71
C VAL A 55 -3.66 -27.08 -5.42
N GLU A 56 -2.34 -27.00 -5.49
CA GLU A 56 -1.50 -26.58 -4.38
C GLU A 56 -1.02 -25.15 -4.63
N VAL A 57 -1.20 -24.26 -3.64
CA VAL A 57 -0.81 -22.85 -3.74
C VAL A 57 0.14 -22.51 -2.61
N TRP A 58 1.30 -21.94 -2.98
CA TRP A 58 2.29 -21.46 -2.03
C TRP A 58 2.45 -19.96 -2.15
N HIS A 59 2.41 -19.29 -1.00
CA HIS A 59 2.86 -17.90 -0.91
C HIS A 59 4.39 -17.87 -1.00
N ALA A 60 4.91 -17.14 -1.98
CA ALA A 60 6.34 -16.98 -2.22
C ALA A 60 6.74 -15.51 -2.02
N PRO A 61 6.84 -15.04 -0.76
CA PRO A 61 7.24 -13.67 -0.49
C PRO A 61 8.65 -13.42 -1.04
N GLN A 62 8.80 -12.34 -1.83
CA GLN A 62 10.10 -11.77 -2.23
C GLN A 62 10.97 -12.59 -3.20
N LEU A 63 10.38 -13.37 -4.11
CA LEU A 63 11.12 -14.10 -5.16
C LEU A 63 12.09 -13.23 -6.02
N ILE A 64 11.97 -11.90 -5.95
CA ILE A 64 12.76 -10.90 -6.67
C ILE A 64 13.22 -9.71 -5.81
N GLY A 65 13.07 -9.77 -4.48
CA GLY A 65 13.52 -8.69 -3.57
C GLY A 65 12.84 -7.33 -3.80
N ARG A 66 11.74 -7.27 -4.55
CA ARG A 66 11.01 -6.04 -4.91
C ARG A 66 9.71 -5.82 -4.14
N GLY A 67 9.50 -6.54 -3.03
CA GLY A 67 8.41 -6.26 -2.08
C GLY A 67 7.01 -6.73 -2.50
N ASP A 68 6.78 -7.04 -3.78
CA ASP A 68 5.49 -7.57 -4.21
C ASP A 68 5.34 -9.05 -3.85
N HIS A 69 4.18 -9.41 -3.28
CA HIS A 69 3.83 -10.79 -2.96
C HIS A 69 3.54 -11.57 -4.25
N GLU A 70 4.10 -12.77 -4.36
CA GLU A 70 3.88 -13.70 -5.46
C GLU A 70 3.32 -15.01 -4.90
N TYR A 71 2.52 -15.69 -5.71
CA TYR A 71 2.01 -17.01 -5.42
C TYR A 71 2.43 -17.97 -6.53
N LEU A 72 2.78 -19.20 -6.15
CA LEU A 72 3.02 -20.29 -7.07
C LEU A 72 1.87 -21.27 -6.94
N ALA A 73 1.31 -21.71 -8.05
CA ALA A 73 0.24 -22.70 -8.08
C ALA A 73 0.65 -23.90 -8.93
N HIS A 74 0.50 -25.10 -8.39
CA HIS A 74 0.68 -26.38 -9.08
C HIS A 74 -0.66 -27.05 -9.32
N GLY A 75 -0.81 -27.71 -10.49
CA GLY A 75 -2.03 -28.42 -10.86
C GLY A 75 -2.95 -27.62 -11.79
N LEU A 76 -4.10 -28.23 -12.15
CA LEU A 76 -5.07 -27.65 -13.08
C LEU A 76 -5.99 -26.65 -12.37
N ILE A 77 -5.72 -25.36 -12.56
CA ILE A 77 -6.55 -24.28 -12.00
C ILE A 77 -7.88 -24.22 -12.75
N SER A 78 -8.95 -24.62 -12.07
CA SER A 78 -10.31 -24.69 -12.61
C SER A 78 -11.35 -24.71 -11.48
N GLY A 79 -12.64 -24.66 -11.83
CA GLY A 79 -13.75 -24.71 -10.88
C GLY A 79 -14.34 -23.33 -10.56
N GLU A 80 -15.21 -23.28 -9.55
CA GLU A 80 -15.95 -22.08 -9.15
C GLU A 80 -15.05 -21.01 -8.52
N GLY A 81 -13.96 -21.42 -7.89
CA GLY A 81 -12.92 -20.54 -7.35
C GLY A 81 -11.97 -19.96 -8.40
N TYR A 82 -12.27 -20.03 -9.70
CA TYR A 82 -11.43 -19.49 -10.76
C TYR A 82 -12.25 -18.73 -11.81
N LYS A 83 -11.75 -17.57 -12.23
CA LYS A 83 -12.34 -16.82 -13.34
C LYS A 83 -11.28 -16.09 -14.15
N ALA A 84 -11.42 -16.17 -15.47
CA ALA A 84 -10.63 -15.38 -16.41
C ALA A 84 -11.54 -14.54 -17.31
N VAL A 85 -11.10 -13.32 -17.61
CA VAL A 85 -11.81 -12.36 -18.47
C VAL A 85 -10.82 -11.78 -19.47
N ALA A 86 -11.22 -11.64 -20.74
CA ALA A 86 -10.39 -11.02 -21.77
C ALA A 86 -10.12 -9.56 -21.41
N VAL A 87 -8.87 -9.12 -21.50
CA VAL A 87 -8.49 -7.73 -21.17
C VAL A 87 -9.26 -6.73 -22.04
N ALA A 88 -9.50 -7.05 -23.31
CA ALA A 88 -10.29 -6.21 -24.21
C ALA A 88 -11.74 -5.99 -23.72
N ASP A 89 -12.34 -6.96 -23.02
CA ASP A 89 -13.67 -6.78 -22.44
C ASP A 89 -13.62 -5.97 -21.15
N LEU A 90 -12.53 -6.08 -20.38
CA LEU A 90 -12.28 -5.19 -19.24
C LEU A 90 -12.11 -3.73 -19.70
N GLU A 91 -11.38 -3.51 -20.79
CA GLU A 91 -11.20 -2.17 -21.39
C GLU A 91 -12.54 -1.56 -21.81
N LYS A 92 -13.41 -2.33 -22.48
CA LYS A 92 -14.77 -1.88 -22.81
C LYS A 92 -15.61 -1.56 -21.57
N ALA A 93 -15.30 -2.17 -20.43
CA ALA A 93 -16.00 -1.99 -19.16
C ALA A 93 -15.41 -0.89 -18.25
N ALA A 94 -14.51 -0.05 -18.79
CA ALA A 94 -13.84 1.09 -18.15
C ALA A 94 -12.43 0.86 -17.57
N LEU A 95 -11.79 -0.29 -17.83
CA LEU A 95 -10.44 -0.55 -17.29
C LEU A 95 -9.40 0.47 -17.78
N ARG A 96 -9.52 0.94 -19.02
CA ARG A 96 -8.56 1.87 -19.62
C ARG A 96 -8.66 3.25 -18.97
N GLU A 97 -9.87 3.72 -18.76
CA GLU A 97 -10.19 4.99 -18.10
C GLU A 97 -9.70 4.97 -16.64
N LEU A 98 -9.90 3.84 -15.94
CA LEU A 98 -9.39 3.65 -14.58
C LEU A 98 -7.85 3.70 -14.51
N ARG A 99 -7.16 3.29 -15.58
CA ARG A 99 -5.69 3.28 -15.66
C ARG A 99 -5.12 4.65 -16.01
N ASP A 100 -5.73 5.30 -17.00
CA ASP A 100 -5.12 6.42 -17.72
C ASP A 100 -5.76 7.78 -17.36
N GLY A 101 -6.89 7.78 -16.64
CA GLY A 101 -7.72 8.97 -16.43
C GLY A 101 -7.59 9.63 -15.05
N GLU A 102 -7.66 10.96 -15.04
CA GLU A 102 -8.07 11.74 -13.86
C GLU A 102 -9.59 11.67 -13.75
N LEU A 103 -10.09 10.60 -13.13
CA LEU A 103 -11.52 10.37 -12.96
C LEU A 103 -12.03 10.99 -11.67
N ALA A 104 -13.26 11.51 -11.71
CA ALA A 104 -13.98 11.83 -10.48
C ALA A 104 -14.24 10.54 -9.69
N GLN A 105 -14.46 10.70 -8.39
CA GLN A 105 -14.57 9.60 -7.46
C GLN A 105 -15.73 8.63 -7.78
N GLU A 106 -16.87 9.19 -8.17
CA GLU A 106 -18.05 8.44 -8.57
C GLU A 106 -17.79 7.63 -9.85
N GLU A 107 -16.99 8.17 -10.76
CA GLU A 107 -16.58 7.50 -12.00
C GLU A 107 -15.61 6.36 -11.72
N VAL A 108 -14.67 6.54 -10.79
CA VAL A 108 -13.79 5.46 -10.30
C VAL A 108 -14.61 4.30 -9.76
N PHE A 109 -15.61 4.59 -8.93
CA PHE A 109 -16.46 3.57 -8.32
C PHE A 109 -17.33 2.87 -9.36
N ALA A 110 -17.98 3.64 -10.25
CA ALA A 110 -18.81 3.10 -11.32
C ALA A 110 -18.00 2.24 -12.30
N GLY A 111 -16.80 2.69 -12.68
CA GLY A 111 -15.86 1.94 -13.51
C GLY A 111 -15.40 0.65 -12.83
N SER A 112 -14.93 0.74 -11.58
CA SER A 112 -14.48 -0.43 -10.82
C SER A 112 -15.56 -1.49 -10.68
N LYS A 113 -16.81 -1.06 -10.42
CA LYS A 113 -17.98 -1.93 -10.36
C LYS A 113 -18.29 -2.58 -11.71
N SER A 114 -18.14 -1.85 -12.80
CA SER A 114 -18.42 -2.34 -14.16
C SER A 114 -17.42 -3.41 -14.58
N VAL A 115 -16.13 -3.17 -14.36
CA VAL A 115 -15.05 -4.14 -14.58
C VAL A 115 -15.24 -5.38 -13.70
N ALA A 116 -15.47 -5.19 -12.40
CA ALA A 116 -15.52 -6.30 -11.45
C ALA A 116 -16.71 -7.25 -11.68
N ARG A 117 -17.85 -6.75 -12.19
CA ARG A 117 -19.00 -7.58 -12.55
C ARG A 117 -18.68 -8.63 -13.62
N LEU A 118 -17.70 -8.38 -14.49
CA LEU A 118 -17.29 -9.37 -15.50
C LEU A 118 -16.67 -10.64 -14.88
N PHE A 119 -16.17 -10.54 -13.65
CA PHE A 119 -15.64 -11.68 -12.90
C PHE A 119 -16.73 -12.50 -12.19
N GLY A 120 -18.00 -12.08 -12.25
CA GLY A 120 -19.12 -12.75 -11.59
C GLY A 120 -19.24 -12.38 -10.10
N GLU A 121 -20.36 -12.77 -9.49
CA GLU A 121 -20.73 -12.32 -8.14
C GLU A 121 -19.71 -12.73 -7.07
N ALA A 122 -19.12 -13.93 -7.19
CA ALA A 122 -18.14 -14.44 -6.25
C ALA A 122 -16.88 -13.56 -6.13
N PHE A 123 -16.48 -12.92 -7.23
CA PHE A 123 -15.24 -12.13 -7.33
C PHE A 123 -15.47 -10.62 -7.47
N ALA A 124 -16.71 -10.18 -7.73
CA ALA A 124 -17.00 -8.77 -8.01
C ALA A 124 -16.54 -7.83 -6.88
N MET A 125 -16.76 -8.19 -5.61
CA MET A 125 -16.32 -7.33 -4.50
C MET A 125 -14.78 -7.32 -4.35
N PRO A 126 -14.08 -8.46 -4.22
CA PRO A 126 -12.62 -8.47 -4.15
C PRO A 126 -11.93 -7.74 -5.31
N VAL A 127 -12.43 -7.93 -6.54
CA VAL A 127 -11.89 -7.26 -7.73
C VAL A 127 -12.15 -5.76 -7.68
N ALA A 128 -13.35 -5.32 -7.29
CA ALA A 128 -13.65 -3.89 -7.16
C ALA A 128 -12.75 -3.22 -6.13
N LEU A 129 -12.51 -3.86 -4.97
CA LEU A 129 -11.58 -3.36 -3.96
C LEU A 129 -10.15 -3.27 -4.52
N ALA A 130 -9.67 -4.31 -5.19
CA ALA A 130 -8.34 -4.31 -5.81
C ALA A 130 -8.18 -3.17 -6.83
N LEU A 131 -9.21 -2.92 -7.65
CA LEU A 131 -9.23 -1.82 -8.63
C LEU A 131 -9.23 -0.45 -7.96
N VAL A 132 -10.02 -0.27 -6.89
CA VAL A 132 -10.00 0.98 -6.11
C VAL A 132 -8.60 1.22 -5.53
N THR A 133 -7.92 0.17 -5.06
CA THR A 133 -6.56 0.33 -4.53
C THR A 133 -5.51 0.69 -5.57
N TRP A 134 -5.84 0.51 -6.85
CA TRP A 134 -4.98 0.84 -7.97
C TRP A 134 -5.04 2.34 -8.33
N VAL A 135 -6.15 3.01 -8.02
CA VAL A 135 -6.33 4.45 -8.26
C VAL A 135 -5.48 5.27 -7.28
N PRO A 136 -4.88 6.40 -7.71
CA PRO A 136 -4.07 7.26 -6.83
C PRO A 136 -4.78 7.62 -5.52
N ARG A 137 -4.00 7.61 -4.43
CA ARG A 137 -4.50 7.78 -3.05
C ARG A 137 -5.17 9.12 -2.78
N GLU A 138 -4.83 10.14 -3.56
CA GLU A 138 -5.42 11.48 -3.47
C GLU A 138 -6.93 11.46 -3.74
N SER A 139 -7.42 10.44 -4.45
CA SER A 139 -8.83 10.24 -4.75
C SER A 139 -9.57 9.36 -3.74
N TRP A 140 -8.93 8.85 -2.68
CA TRP A 140 -9.53 7.81 -1.81
C TRP A 140 -10.48 8.33 -0.73
N THR A 141 -10.35 9.59 -0.31
CA THR A 141 -11.02 10.11 0.89
C THR A 141 -12.53 10.01 0.83
N GLY A 142 -13.16 10.11 -0.35
CA GLY A 142 -14.58 9.79 -0.47
C GLY A 142 -14.89 8.41 -1.05
N VAL A 143 -13.96 7.70 -1.71
CA VAL A 143 -14.23 6.30 -2.18
C VAL A 143 -14.52 5.40 -0.98
N VAL A 144 -13.79 5.60 0.12
CA VAL A 144 -14.06 4.91 1.38
C VAL A 144 -15.44 5.27 1.95
N ALA A 145 -15.88 6.53 1.81
CA ALA A 145 -17.22 6.95 2.25
C ALA A 145 -18.33 6.26 1.43
N ILE A 146 -18.18 6.19 0.09
CA ILE A 146 -19.14 5.53 -0.81
C ILE A 146 -19.20 4.01 -0.55
N LEU A 147 -18.06 3.36 -0.32
CA LEU A 147 -17.99 1.93 0.03
C LEU A 147 -18.71 1.62 1.35
N VAL A 148 -18.70 2.57 2.29
CA VAL A 148 -19.36 2.45 3.59
C VAL A 148 -20.86 2.75 3.49
N GLU A 149 -21.28 3.65 2.61
CA GLU A 149 -22.67 4.13 2.52
C GLU A 149 -23.54 3.40 1.47
N GLY A 150 -22.95 2.70 0.48
CA GLY A 150 -23.67 2.18 -0.69
C GLY A 150 -23.85 0.66 -0.78
N ALA A 151 -25.01 0.15 -0.36
CA ALA A 151 -25.71 -1.07 -0.81
C ALA A 151 -24.91 -2.15 -1.59
N VAL A 152 -24.09 -2.95 -0.90
CA VAL A 152 -23.60 -4.24 -1.42
C VAL A 152 -24.21 -5.39 -0.63
N ALA A 153 -24.74 -6.37 -1.37
CA ALA A 153 -25.51 -7.50 -0.86
C ALA A 153 -24.76 -8.33 0.18
N ALA A 154 -25.52 -8.78 1.18
CA ALA A 154 -25.09 -9.30 2.46
C ALA A 154 -24.51 -10.72 2.41
N GLY A 155 -23.30 -10.87 1.87
CA GLY A 155 -22.58 -12.15 1.87
C GLY A 155 -21.41 -12.23 2.84
N ARG A 156 -20.65 -11.14 3.04
CA ARG A 156 -19.37 -11.17 3.78
C ARG A 156 -19.06 -9.83 4.49
N TRP A 157 -20.05 -9.24 5.15
CA TRP A 157 -19.97 -7.89 5.75
C TRP A 157 -18.90 -7.75 6.84
N GLU A 158 -18.72 -8.74 7.72
CA GLU A 158 -17.73 -8.65 8.81
C GLU A 158 -16.28 -8.63 8.32
N GLU A 159 -16.02 -9.23 7.16
CA GLU A 159 -14.69 -9.24 6.54
C GLU A 159 -14.41 -7.91 5.82
N VAL A 160 -15.43 -7.37 5.14
CA VAL A 160 -15.37 -6.07 4.46
C VAL A 160 -15.28 -4.91 5.45
N GLU A 161 -15.98 -4.98 6.58
CA GLU A 161 -15.90 -3.96 7.64
C GLU A 161 -14.55 -4.04 8.36
N ARG A 162 -14.02 -5.24 8.61
CA ARG A 162 -12.64 -5.42 9.09
C ARG A 162 -11.62 -4.89 8.09
N GLN A 163 -11.76 -5.20 6.80
CA GLN A 163 -10.85 -4.70 5.76
C GLN A 163 -10.97 -3.18 5.58
N GLY A 164 -12.17 -2.62 5.61
CA GLY A 164 -12.40 -1.18 5.55
C GLY A 164 -11.85 -0.45 6.77
N THR A 165 -11.95 -1.04 7.95
CA THR A 165 -11.34 -0.54 9.19
C THR A 165 -9.82 -0.61 9.10
N LEU A 166 -9.27 -1.76 8.69
CA LEU A 166 -7.83 -1.95 8.48
C LEU A 166 -7.28 -0.97 7.44
N MET A 167 -8.00 -0.73 6.35
CA MET A 167 -7.59 0.21 5.31
C MET A 167 -7.64 1.66 5.82
N ARG A 168 -8.60 2.01 6.67
CA ARG A 168 -8.63 3.30 7.38
C ARG A 168 -7.42 3.43 8.31
N GLU A 169 -7.17 2.43 9.16
CA GLU A 169 -6.04 2.45 10.09
C GLU A 169 -4.69 2.50 9.37
N LEU A 170 -4.53 1.77 8.25
CA LEU A 170 -3.32 1.83 7.42
C LEU A 170 -3.17 3.20 6.74
N THR A 171 -4.27 3.83 6.36
CA THR A 171 -4.28 5.20 5.80
C THR A 171 -3.85 6.22 6.85
N ASP A 172 -4.40 6.13 8.06
CA ASP A 172 -4.06 6.98 9.20
C ASP A 172 -2.63 6.74 9.67
N TYR A 173 -2.17 5.49 9.67
CA TYR A 173 -0.80 5.12 10.00
C TYR A 173 0.21 5.64 8.98
N GLY A 174 -0.10 5.53 7.68
CA GLY A 174 0.72 6.04 6.59
C GLY A 174 0.80 7.57 6.55
N HIS A 175 -0.32 8.26 6.77
CA HIS A 175 -0.36 9.72 6.90
C HIS A 175 0.37 10.16 8.18
N GLY A 176 0.16 9.48 9.30
CA GLY A 176 0.86 9.78 10.55
C GLY A 176 2.36 9.52 10.52
N ARG A 177 2.86 8.60 9.69
CA ARG A 177 4.30 8.36 9.47
C ARG A 177 4.90 9.41 8.53
N SER A 178 4.24 9.73 7.43
CA SER A 178 4.75 10.69 6.44
C SER A 178 4.79 12.12 7.00
N VAL A 179 3.78 12.51 7.79
CA VAL A 179 3.77 13.78 8.53
C VAL A 179 4.90 13.82 9.55
N ARG A 180 5.07 12.76 10.36
CA ARG A 180 6.17 12.70 11.33
C ARG A 180 7.55 12.69 10.70
N GLN A 181 7.73 12.01 9.56
CA GLN A 181 9.00 12.03 8.81
C GLN A 181 9.30 13.40 8.22
N ARG A 182 8.27 14.10 7.71
CA ARG A 182 8.40 15.46 7.20
C ARG A 182 8.77 16.45 8.31
N GLU A 183 8.06 16.41 9.44
CA GLU A 183 8.37 17.23 10.62
C GLU A 183 9.79 16.95 11.17
N PHE A 184 10.22 15.68 11.14
CA PHE A 184 11.57 15.32 11.59
C PHE A 184 12.65 15.83 10.63
N GLY A 185 12.39 15.78 9.31
CA GLY A 185 13.24 16.36 8.28
C GLY A 185 13.36 17.88 8.41
N GLU A 186 12.24 18.58 8.55
CA GLU A 186 12.19 20.04 8.72
C GLU A 186 12.94 20.50 9.98
N ARG A 187 12.79 19.79 11.11
CA ARG A 187 13.57 20.07 12.34
C ARG A 187 15.06 19.76 12.20
N ALA A 188 15.44 18.79 11.38
CA ALA A 188 16.84 18.48 11.12
C ALA A 188 17.48 19.59 10.26
N GLU A 189 16.78 20.06 9.22
CA GLU A 189 17.22 21.19 8.41
C GLU A 189 17.35 22.49 9.21
N GLU A 190 16.39 22.78 10.10
CA GLU A 190 16.44 23.95 10.95
C GLU A 190 17.66 23.93 11.90
N ARG A 191 17.97 22.77 12.48
CA ARG A 191 19.17 22.59 13.31
C ARG A 191 20.46 22.78 12.52
N GLU A 192 20.50 22.31 11.29
CA GLU A 192 21.68 22.48 10.44
C GLU A 192 21.87 23.93 10.02
N ARG A 193 20.79 24.65 9.68
CA ARG A 193 20.84 26.10 9.41
C ARG A 193 21.32 26.88 10.63
N ALA A 194 20.84 26.54 11.82
CA ALA A 194 21.29 27.17 13.06
C ALA A 194 22.79 26.94 13.32
N ARG A 195 23.30 25.73 13.03
CA ARG A 195 24.74 25.42 13.15
C ARG A 195 25.59 26.19 12.16
N VAL A 196 25.16 26.28 10.90
CA VAL A 196 25.87 27.04 9.86
C VAL A 196 25.91 28.53 10.21
N GLU A 197 24.81 29.09 10.70
CA GLU A 197 24.77 30.48 11.14
C GLU A 197 25.66 30.73 12.36
N GLU A 198 25.65 29.83 13.36
CA GLU A 198 26.54 29.92 14.51
C GLU A 198 28.02 29.84 14.12
N ALA A 199 28.37 28.98 13.15
CA ALA A 199 29.72 28.89 12.60
C ALA A 199 30.11 30.18 11.87
N ARG A 200 29.20 30.74 11.07
CA ARG A 200 29.42 32.00 10.35
C ARG A 200 29.63 33.18 11.29
N VAL A 201 28.85 33.27 12.36
CA VAL A 201 29.01 34.31 13.41
C VAL A 201 30.37 34.17 14.10
N ARG A 202 30.82 32.94 14.40
CA ARG A 202 32.16 32.70 14.96
C ARG A 202 33.28 33.12 14.00
N GLU A 203 33.17 32.82 12.71
CA GLU A 203 34.19 33.19 11.72
C GLU A 203 34.21 34.71 11.44
N SER A 204 33.08 35.40 11.58
CA SER A 204 33.03 36.88 11.47
C SER A 204 33.43 37.62 12.76
N GLY A 205 33.70 36.89 13.85
CA GLY A 205 33.96 37.44 15.18
C GLY A 205 35.43 37.77 15.47
N ASP A 206 36.35 37.57 14.54
CA ASP A 206 37.74 38.01 14.65
C ASP A 206 37.89 39.40 14.02
N GLY A 207 37.47 40.41 14.78
CA GLY A 207 37.59 41.82 14.41
C GLY A 207 37.26 42.76 15.57
N ASP A 208 38.21 42.85 16.52
CA ASP A 208 38.39 43.90 17.52
C ASP A 208 37.18 44.34 18.36
N CYS A 209 37.17 43.94 19.63
CA CYS A 209 36.59 44.73 20.72
C CYS A 209 37.36 44.45 22.03
N GLU A 210 38.51 45.11 22.21
CA GLU A 210 38.89 45.59 23.54
C GLU A 210 37.82 46.59 23.98
N GLY A 211 37.07 46.28 25.04
CA GLY A 211 35.97 47.14 25.47
C GLY A 211 35.21 46.57 26.66
N ILE A 212 35.84 46.64 27.82
CA ILE A 212 35.26 46.38 29.13
C ILE A 212 33.92 47.13 29.28
N VAL A 213 32.82 46.40 29.49
CA VAL A 213 31.66 46.92 30.24
C VAL A 213 31.16 45.82 31.17
N GLU A 214 31.48 45.98 32.45
CA GLU A 214 30.78 45.33 33.55
C GLU A 214 29.29 45.69 33.47
N MET A 215 28.43 44.68 33.32
CA MET A 215 27.02 44.82 33.66
C MET A 215 26.62 43.78 34.71
N GLU A 216 26.22 44.31 35.85
CA GLU A 216 25.72 43.62 37.03
C GLU A 216 24.62 42.59 36.70
N VAL A 217 24.91 41.32 36.98
CA VAL A 217 23.89 40.28 37.02
C VAL A 217 23.24 40.27 38.41
N LYS A 218 22.12 40.98 38.54
CA LYS A 218 21.19 40.82 39.68
C LYS A 218 20.51 39.44 39.59
N LYS A 219 20.98 38.52 40.45
CA LYS A 219 20.29 37.28 40.81
C LYS A 219 18.85 37.58 41.29
N LYS A 220 17.84 37.10 40.55
CA LYS A 220 16.52 36.82 41.11
C LYS A 220 16.23 35.32 41.08
N LYS A 221 16.12 34.79 42.29
CA LYS A 221 15.60 33.47 42.65
C LYS A 221 14.12 33.35 42.27
N SER A 222 13.77 32.31 41.54
CA SER A 222 12.51 31.55 41.61
C SER A 222 12.80 30.25 40.86
N GLY A 223 12.34 29.07 41.22
CA GLY A 223 11.41 28.61 42.25
C GLY A 223 11.14 27.15 41.87
N LYS A 224 11.43 26.25 42.80
CA LYS A 224 11.44 24.79 42.69
C LYS A 224 10.01 24.21 42.80
N LYS A 225 9.64 23.25 41.95
CA LYS A 225 8.67 22.13 42.16
C LYS A 225 8.76 21.22 40.92
N GLY A 226 9.13 19.94 41.00
CA GLY A 226 8.35 18.83 41.59
C GLY A 226 7.22 18.51 40.60
N ASP A 227 7.15 17.38 39.89
CA ASP A 227 7.10 15.96 40.31
C ASP A 227 7.56 15.08 39.13
N ASP A 228 8.35 14.00 39.21
CA ASP A 228 8.33 12.73 39.95
C ASP A 228 7.24 11.71 39.51
N LYS A 229 7.74 10.62 38.91
CA LYS A 229 7.22 9.24 38.81
C LYS A 229 6.12 8.87 37.81
N GLY A 230 6.45 7.84 37.02
CA GLY A 230 5.48 7.01 36.31
C GLY A 230 6.06 6.06 35.25
N SER A 231 7.17 5.36 35.54
CA SER A 231 7.63 4.24 34.71
C SER A 231 6.84 2.98 35.09
N GLY A 232 6.10 2.42 34.14
CA GLY A 232 5.42 1.14 34.28
C GLY A 232 5.27 0.48 32.91
N TYR A 233 6.27 -0.30 32.51
CA TYR A 233 6.15 -1.33 31.49
C TYR A 233 6.57 -2.63 32.16
N ASP A 234 5.58 -3.33 32.73
CA ASP A 234 5.69 -4.72 33.13
C ASP A 234 4.71 -5.53 32.28
N ASP A 235 5.30 -6.47 31.55
CA ASP A 235 4.88 -7.86 31.39
C ASP A 235 3.39 -8.22 31.25
N ALA A 236 3.04 -8.67 30.05
CA ALA A 236 2.10 -9.77 29.88
C ALA A 236 2.45 -10.59 28.63
N ALA A 237 3.55 -11.34 28.73
CA ALA A 237 3.74 -12.57 27.98
C ALA A 237 3.09 -13.72 28.75
N LYS A 238 1.93 -14.18 28.29
CA LYS A 238 1.32 -15.49 28.60
C LYS A 238 0.36 -15.81 27.46
N GLU A 239 0.15 -17.02 26.99
CA GLU A 239 0.80 -18.32 27.13
C GLU A 239 -0.05 -19.18 26.17
N TYR A 240 0.60 -19.87 25.24
CA TYR A 240 -0.03 -20.92 24.44
C TYR A 240 -0.65 -21.98 25.37
N ARG A 241 -1.89 -22.39 25.13
CA ARG A 241 -2.40 -23.72 25.48
C ARG A 241 -3.66 -24.06 24.66
N GLU A 242 -3.43 -24.80 23.58
CA GLU A 242 -4.35 -25.87 23.11
C GLU A 242 -4.17 -27.10 24.04
N PRO A 243 -5.13 -28.04 24.11
CA PRO A 243 -5.65 -28.86 23.00
C PRO A 243 -7.11 -28.57 22.63
#